data_AF-A0A0F9LS56-F1
#
_entry.id   AF-A0A0F9LS56-F1
#
_cell.length_a   1.000
_cell.length_b   1.000
_cell.length_c   1.000
_cell.angle_alpha   90.00
_cell.angle_beta   90.00
_cell.angle_gamma   90.00
#
_symmetry.space_group_name_H-M   'P 1'
#
loop_
_entity.id
_entity.type
_entity.pdbx_description
1 polymer ?
#
loop_
_entity_poly.entity_id
_entity_poly.type
_entity_poly.pdbx_seq_one_letter_code
_entity_poly.pdbx_strand_id
1 'polypeptide(L)'
;MGLVLGFAILVGVVIGLVVTAVTGGLAVVITIRGAKRRLYVWRVVAVVAAIFVGVLAILVQHYANRPVRPGSDYDIVTENFFVSGFGYSATPGIAAFVAALVSLRCPKRPLADTRESNT
;
A
#
# COMPACT_ATOMS: atom_id res chain seq x y z
N MET A 1 26.13 -17.59 7.63
CA MET A 1 25.39 -17.16 6.41
C MET A 1 23.90 -16.87 6.67
N GLY A 2 23.21 -17.63 7.54
CA GLY A 2 21.83 -17.29 7.93
C GLY A 2 21.65 -15.88 8.53
N LEU A 3 22.65 -15.36 9.25
CA LEU A 3 22.65 -13.99 9.77
C LEU A 3 22.67 -12.91 8.67
N VAL A 4 23.38 -13.14 7.56
CA VAL A 4 23.47 -12.18 6.45
C VAL A 4 22.15 -12.15 5.66
N LEU A 5 21.57 -13.33 5.40
CA LEU A 5 20.22 -13.44 4.81
C LEU A 5 19.17 -12.79 5.71
N GLY A 6 19.22 -13.03 7.02
CA GLY A 6 18.30 -12.42 7.98
C GLY A 6 18.41 -10.89 8.00
N PHE A 7 19.62 -10.36 7.90
CA PHE A 7 19.85 -8.92 7.83
C PHE A 7 19.27 -8.31 6.54
N ALA A 8 19.41 -8.97 5.40
CA ALA A 8 18.84 -8.50 4.14
C ALA A 8 17.31 -8.42 4.16
N ILE A 9 16.63 -9.41 4.74
CA ILE A 9 15.18 -9.37 4.98
C ILE A 9 14.83 -8.19 5.89
N LEU A 10 15.56 -8.03 6.99
CA LEU A 10 15.30 -6.99 7.98
C LEU A 10 15.44 -5.59 7.37
N VAL A 11 16.49 -5.35 6.58
CA VAL A 11 16.67 -4.07 5.86
C VAL A 11 15.55 -3.85 4.84
N GLY A 12 15.18 -4.88 4.07
CA GLY A 12 14.07 -4.80 3.13
C GLY A 12 12.74 -4.44 3.82
N VAL A 13 12.46 -5.08 4.96
CA VAL A 13 11.26 -4.81 5.79
C VAL A 13 11.29 -3.39 6.35
N VAL A 14 12.43 -2.93 6.88
CA VAL A 14 12.55 -1.57 7.42
C VAL A 14 12.29 -0.53 6.33
N ILE A 15 12.89 -0.69 5.15
CA ILE A 15 12.67 0.23 4.03
C ILE A 15 11.21 0.21 3.58
N GLY A 16 10.61 -0.97 3.44
CA GLY A 16 9.21 -1.07 3.04
C GLY A 16 8.24 -0.54 4.10
N LEU A 17 8.57 -0.64 5.39
CA LEU A 17 7.83 0.02 6.48
C LEU A 17 7.91 1.55 6.39
N VAL A 18 9.10 2.10 6.07
CA VAL A 18 9.26 3.55 5.84
C VAL A 18 8.40 4.00 4.66
N VAL A 19 8.44 3.27 3.55
CA VAL A 19 7.58 3.54 2.38
C VAL A 19 6.11 3.51 2.81
N THR A 20 5.69 2.47 3.54
CA THR A 20 4.31 2.32 4.00
C THR A 20 3.88 3.43 4.95
N ALA A 21 4.75 3.88 5.86
CA ALA A 21 4.47 4.98 6.76
C ALA A 21 4.25 6.28 5.98
N VAL A 22 5.10 6.57 4.98
CA VAL A 22 4.99 7.77 4.15
C VAL A 22 3.73 7.72 3.28
N THR A 23 3.54 6.66 2.49
CA THR A 23 2.42 6.54 1.56
C THR A 23 1.09 6.36 2.30
N GLY A 24 1.08 5.62 3.40
CA GLY A 24 -0.08 5.46 4.29
C GLY A 24 -0.45 6.77 4.98
N GLY A 25 0.53 7.53 5.48
CA GLY A 25 0.30 8.87 6.04
C GLY A 25 -0.32 9.83 5.01
N LEU A 26 0.24 9.87 3.79
CA LEU A 26 -0.32 10.63 2.68
C LEU A 26 -1.74 10.20 2.33
N ALA A 27 -1.99 8.89 2.27
CA ALA A 27 -3.31 8.32 1.99
C ALA A 27 -4.35 8.77 3.01
N VAL A 28 -4.00 8.75 4.30
CA VAL A 28 -4.87 9.20 5.39
C VAL A 28 -5.18 10.69 5.26
N VAL A 29 -4.18 11.53 4.99
CA VAL A 29 -4.38 12.98 4.81
C VAL A 29 -5.31 13.27 3.63
N ILE A 30 -5.11 12.60 2.49
CA ILE A 30 -5.95 12.74 1.30
C ILE A 30 -7.38 12.29 1.61
N THR A 31 -7.53 11.13 2.28
CA THR A 31 -8.83 10.55 2.63
C THR A 31 -9.60 11.46 3.59
N ILE A 32 -8.96 11.99 4.63
CA ILE A 32 -9.59 12.92 5.58
C ILE A 32 -10.04 14.20 4.88
N ARG A 33 -9.17 14.79 4.03
CA ARG A 33 -9.53 15.98 3.25
C ARG A 33 -10.68 15.70 2.27
N GLY A 34 -10.68 14.52 1.65
CA GLY A 34 -11.72 14.05 0.74
C GLY A 34 -13.05 13.79 1.44
N ALA A 35 -13.03 13.16 2.62
CA ALA A 35 -14.22 12.79 3.40
C ALA A 35 -15.05 14.00 3.84
N LYS A 36 -14.41 15.17 4.03
CA LYS A 36 -15.12 16.44 4.29
C LYS A 36 -15.96 16.92 3.10
N ARG A 37 -15.58 16.56 1.87
CA ARG A 37 -16.19 17.07 0.63
C ARG A 37 -17.04 16.04 -0.12
N ARG A 38 -16.86 14.75 0.16
CA ARG A 38 -17.41 13.64 -0.64
C ARG A 38 -18.14 12.62 0.24
N LEU A 39 -19.08 11.90 -0.36
CA LEU A 39 -19.80 10.81 0.29
C LEU A 39 -19.08 9.48 0.08
N TYR A 40 -19.27 8.53 0.99
CA TYR A 40 -18.79 7.14 0.90
C TYR A 40 -17.28 6.92 0.77
N VAL A 41 -16.46 7.97 0.94
CA VAL A 41 -14.99 7.92 0.82
C VAL A 41 -14.39 6.76 1.61
N TRP A 42 -14.76 6.62 2.89
CA TRP A 42 -14.24 5.54 3.75
C TRP A 42 -14.61 4.13 3.26
N ARG A 43 -15.82 3.93 2.73
CA ARG A 43 -16.24 2.64 2.18
C ARG A 43 -15.44 2.30 0.92
N VAL A 44 -15.28 3.28 0.02
CA VAL A 44 -14.51 3.10 -1.22
C VAL A 44 -13.04 2.85 -0.91
N VAL A 45 -12.44 3.61 0.01
CA VAL A 45 -11.06 3.39 0.44
C VAL A 45 -10.87 2.00 1.03
N ALA A 46 -11.76 1.54 1.92
CA ALA A 46 -11.65 0.21 2.52
C ALA A 46 -11.72 -0.91 1.49
N VAL A 47 -12.68 -0.86 0.56
CA VAL A 47 -12.86 -1.88 -0.48
C VAL A 47 -11.68 -1.89 -1.45
N VAL A 48 -11.26 -0.72 -1.94
CA VAL A 48 -10.16 -0.62 -2.89
C VAL A 48 -8.84 -1.03 -2.24
N ALA A 49 -8.59 -0.63 -0.98
CA ALA A 49 -7.41 -1.05 -0.25
C ALA A 49 -7.36 -2.57 -0.07
N ALA A 50 -8.47 -3.21 0.31
CA ALA A 50 -8.53 -4.67 0.45
C ALA A 50 -8.21 -5.39 -0.87
N ILE A 51 -8.78 -4.93 -1.98
CA ILE A 51 -8.51 -5.49 -3.32
C ILE A 51 -7.03 -5.32 -3.68
N PHE A 52 -6.48 -4.11 -3.53
CA PHE A 52 -5.09 -3.84 -3.90
C PHE A 52 -4.09 -4.55 -3.01
N VAL A 53 -4.35 -4.70 -1.71
CA VAL A 53 -3.53 -5.53 -0.82
C VAL A 53 -3.51 -6.97 -1.31
N GLY A 54 -4.67 -7.54 -1.67
CA GLY A 54 -4.75 -8.91 -2.20
C GLY A 54 -3.97 -9.07 -3.50
N VAL A 55 -4.16 -8.15 -4.46
CA VAL A 55 -3.46 -8.19 -5.76
C VAL A 55 -1.95 -8.05 -5.58
N LEU A 56 -1.49 -7.10 -4.76
CA LEU A 56 -0.07 -6.89 -4.50
C LEU A 56 0.57 -8.06 -3.74
N ALA A 57 -0.14 -8.66 -2.78
CA ALA A 57 0.35 -9.85 -2.09
C ALA A 57 0.54 -11.04 -3.05
N ILE A 58 -0.41 -11.26 -3.97
CA ILE A 58 -0.30 -12.28 -5.02
C ILE A 58 0.87 -11.95 -5.96
N LEU A 59 1.04 -10.68 -6.33
CA LEU A 59 2.11 -10.22 -7.21
C LEU A 59 3.49 -10.46 -6.58
N VAL A 60 3.66 -10.15 -5.28
CA VAL A 60 4.90 -10.42 -4.55
C VAL A 60 5.15 -11.93 -4.48
N GLN A 61 4.11 -12.73 -4.25
CA GLN A 61 4.23 -14.19 -4.19
C GLN A 61 4.60 -14.83 -5.54
N HIS A 62 4.14 -14.26 -6.65
CA HIS A 62 4.46 -14.72 -8.01
C HIS A 62 5.63 -13.98 -8.64
N TYR A 63 6.27 -13.06 -7.90
CA TYR A 63 7.47 -12.41 -8.39
C TYR A 63 8.53 -13.48 -8.62
N ALA A 64 9.02 -13.57 -9.86
CA ALA A 64 9.90 -14.64 -10.30
C ALA A 64 11.25 -14.53 -9.59
N ASN A 65 11.35 -15.14 -8.42
CA ASN A 65 12.61 -15.31 -7.71
C ASN A 65 13.55 -16.07 -8.63
N ARG A 66 14.73 -15.49 -8.89
CA ARG A 66 15.71 -16.14 -9.77
C ARG A 66 16.10 -17.49 -9.15
N PRO A 67 16.18 -18.56 -9.97
CA PRO A 67 16.60 -19.86 -9.49
C PRO A 67 18.00 -19.75 -8.91
N VAL A 68 18.20 -20.30 -7.71
CA VAL A 68 19.42 -20.16 -6.92
C VAL A 68 20.08 -21.52 -6.75
N ARG A 69 21.38 -21.61 -7.06
CA ARG A 69 22.17 -22.80 -6.75
C ARG A 69 22.71 -22.70 -5.32
N PRO A 70 22.40 -23.67 -4.44
CA PRO A 70 22.93 -23.67 -3.08
C PRO A 70 24.45 -23.77 -3.12
N GLY A 71 25.13 -22.89 -2.38
CA GLY A 71 26.60 -22.86 -2.26
C GLY A 71 27.34 -21.89 -3.20
N SER A 72 26.65 -21.31 -4.19
CA SER A 72 27.25 -20.42 -5.21
C SER A 72 26.60 -19.04 -5.25
N ASP A 73 25.26 -18.99 -5.22
CA ASP A 73 24.52 -17.81 -5.68
C ASP A 73 23.98 -16.96 -4.53
N TYR A 74 24.83 -16.64 -3.54
CA TYR A 74 24.41 -15.94 -2.32
C TYR A 74 23.89 -14.51 -2.56
N ASP A 75 24.41 -13.81 -3.56
CA ASP A 75 23.95 -12.47 -3.90
C ASP A 75 22.51 -12.49 -4.41
N ILE A 76 22.18 -13.48 -5.25
CA ILE A 76 20.84 -13.67 -5.81
C ILE A 76 19.84 -14.07 -4.72
N VAL A 77 20.25 -14.94 -3.80
CA VAL A 77 19.43 -15.31 -2.63
C VAL A 77 19.12 -14.08 -1.78
N THR A 78 20.13 -13.25 -1.53
CA THR A 78 20.02 -12.02 -0.73
C THR A 78 19.08 -11.02 -1.38
N GLU A 79 19.20 -10.82 -2.70
CA GLU A 79 18.31 -9.96 -3.49
C GLU A 79 16.85 -10.45 -3.44
N ASN A 80 16.60 -11.74 -3.68
CA ASN A 80 15.25 -12.32 -3.61
C ASN A 80 14.60 -12.11 -2.22
N PHE A 81 15.38 -12.30 -1.15
CA PHE A 81 14.91 -12.10 0.22
C PHE A 81 14.65 -10.63 0.56
N PHE A 82 15.51 -9.73 0.11
CA PHE A 82 15.32 -8.29 0.24
C PHE A 82 14.05 -7.84 -0.48
N VAL A 83 13.88 -8.22 -1.75
CA VAL A 83 12.71 -7.86 -2.58
C VAL A 83 11.42 -8.41 -1.98
N SER A 84 11.44 -9.64 -1.46
CA SER A 84 10.29 -10.23 -0.77
C SER A 84 9.94 -9.45 0.51
N GLY A 85 10.93 -9.18 1.36
CA GLY A 85 10.73 -8.41 2.60
C GLY A 85 10.21 -7.00 2.34
N PHE A 86 10.78 -6.31 1.36
CA PHE A 86 10.34 -5.00 0.89
C PHE A 86 8.92 -5.05 0.30
N GLY A 87 8.64 -5.99 -0.59
CA GLY A 87 7.37 -6.12 -1.28
C GLY A 87 6.21 -6.33 -0.30
N TYR A 88 6.35 -7.26 0.64
CA TYR A 88 5.31 -7.53 1.65
C TYR A 88 5.09 -6.34 2.58
N SER A 89 6.15 -5.66 3.01
CA SER A 89 6.04 -4.53 3.94
C SER A 89 5.57 -3.22 3.28
N ALA A 90 5.86 -3.00 2.00
CA ALA A 90 5.43 -1.82 1.23
C ALA A 90 3.98 -1.95 0.69
N THR A 91 3.50 -3.18 0.49
CA THR A 91 2.16 -3.50 -0.05
C THR A 91 1.01 -2.71 0.61
N PRO A 92 0.82 -2.74 1.95
CA PRO A 92 -0.30 -2.06 2.58
C PRO A 92 -0.27 -0.54 2.36
N GLY A 93 0.92 0.07 2.36
CA GLY A 93 1.07 1.50 2.12
C GLY A 93 0.76 1.92 0.70
N ILE A 94 1.21 1.15 -0.29
CA ILE A 94 0.92 1.42 -1.70
C ILE A 94 -0.58 1.24 -1.97
N ALA A 95 -1.17 0.16 -1.46
CA ALA A 95 -2.60 -0.10 -1.58
C ALA A 95 -3.45 1.01 -0.96
N ALA A 96 -3.10 1.49 0.23
CA ALA A 96 -3.79 2.60 0.89
C ALA A 96 -3.70 3.89 0.07
N PHE A 97 -2.54 4.19 -0.53
CA PHE A 97 -2.35 5.38 -1.36
C PHE A 97 -3.19 5.34 -2.64
N VAL A 98 -3.19 4.20 -3.34
CA VAL A 98 -4.04 4.02 -4.53
C VAL A 98 -5.52 4.12 -4.16
N ALA A 99 -5.94 3.52 -3.05
CA ALA A 99 -7.31 3.62 -2.55
C ALA A 99 -7.72 5.08 -2.25
N ALA A 100 -6.83 5.86 -1.64
CA ALA A 100 -7.05 7.28 -1.39
C ALA A 100 -7.20 8.08 -2.69
N LEU A 101 -6.42 7.80 -3.73
CA LEU A 101 -6.57 8.43 -5.04
C LEU A 101 -7.89 8.07 -5.71
N VAL A 102 -8.31 6.81 -5.65
CA VAL A 102 -9.60 6.36 -6.20
C VAL A 102 -10.76 7.05 -5.47
N SER A 103 -10.62 7.30 -4.17
CA SER A 103 -11.63 8.04 -3.39
C SER A 103 -11.84 9.49 -3.85
N LEU A 104 -10.87 10.08 -4.57
CA LEU A 104 -11.01 11.39 -5.22
C LEU A 104 -11.93 11.35 -6.45
N ARG A 105 -12.46 10.19 -6.84
CA ARG A 105 -13.51 10.06 -7.85
C ARG A 105 -14.91 9.90 -7.24
N CYS A 106 -15.03 9.77 -5.92
CA CYS A 106 -16.33 9.67 -5.25
C CYS A 106 -17.19 10.94 -5.44
N PRO A 107 -18.53 10.81 -5.51
CA PRO A 107 -19.43 11.94 -5.66
C PRO A 107 -19.27 12.94 -4.50
N LYS A 108 -19.29 14.23 -4.84
CA LYS A 108 -19.29 15.31 -3.86
C LYS A 108 -20.59 15.26 -3.06
N ARG A 109 -20.54 15.63 -1.78
CA ARG A 109 -21.76 15.79 -0.98
C ARG A 109 -22.66 16.83 -1.67
N PRO A 110 -23.94 16.53 -1.93
CA PRO A 110 -24.87 17.58 -2.32
C PRO A 110 -24.88 18.60 -1.18
N LEU A 111 -24.66 19.88 -1.51
CA LEU A 111 -24.94 20.94 -0.54
C LEU A 111 -26.44 20.83 -0.26
N ALA A 112 -26.78 20.44 0.97
CA ALA A 112 -28.14 20.53 1.45
C ALA A 112 -28.51 22.02 1.45
N ASP A 113 -29.29 22.35 0.43
CA ASP A 113 -30.25 23.44 0.31
C ASP A 113 -30.19 24.57 1.35
N THR A 114 -29.73 25.74 0.91
CA THR A 114 -29.95 27.01 1.63
C THR A 114 -31.27 27.68 1.21
N ARG A 115 -32.23 26.96 0.59
CA ARG A 115 -33.52 27.55 0.15
C ARG A 115 -34.74 27.33 1.04
N GLU A 116 -34.69 26.54 2.12
CA GLU A 116 -35.88 26.38 3.00
C GLU A 116 -36.08 27.50 4.05
N SER A 117 -35.27 28.57 4.03
CA SER A 117 -35.39 29.68 4.99
C SER A 117 -36.08 30.94 4.44
N ASN A 118 -36.56 30.95 3.20
CA ASN A 118 -37.02 32.19 2.54
C ASN A 118 -38.34 32.10 1.76
N THR A 119 -39.24 31.18 2.12
CA THR A 119 -40.65 31.21 1.66
C THR A 119 -41.58 30.67 2.72
#